data_AF-K2EHC9-F1
#
_entry.id   AF-K2EHC9-F1
#
_cell.length_a   1.000
_cell.length_b   1.000
_cell.length_c   1.000
_cell.angle_alpha   90.00
_cell.angle_beta   90.00
_cell.angle_gamma   90.00
#
_symmetry.space_group_name_H-M   'P 1'
#
loop_
_entity.id
_entity.type
_entity.pdbx_description
1 polymer ?
#
loop_
_entity_poly.entity_id
_entity_poly.type
_entity_poly.pdbx_seq_one_letter_code
_entity_poly.pdbx_strand_id
1 'polypeptide(L)' 'RPPRVPRDTAKAQLPLMLLSFMSESRRMDNTRLKTELRVALRYATVAQGLRG' A
#
# COMPACT_ATOMS: atom_id res chain seq x y z
N ARG A 1 8.02 -12.59 5.33
CA ARG A 1 7.29 -11.30 5.40
C ARG A 1 8.28 -10.15 5.21
N PRO A 2 8.07 -9.21 4.28
CA PRO A 2 8.98 -8.08 4.10
C PRO A 2 9.00 -7.18 5.34
N PRO A 3 10.15 -6.57 5.68
CA PRO A 3 10.27 -5.68 6.82
C PRO A 3 9.39 -4.44 6.63
N ARG A 4 8.73 -3.99 7.70
CA ARG A 4 8.03 -2.69 7.70
C ARG A 4 9.08 -1.59 7.87
N VAL A 5 9.16 -0.70 6.91
CA VAL A 5 10.08 0.44 6.94
C VAL A 5 9.30 1.76 6.98
N PRO A 6 9.71 2.73 7.82
CA PRO A 6 9.21 4.09 7.74
C PRO A 6 9.46 4.71 6.36
N ARG A 7 8.62 5.66 5.95
CA ARG A 7 8.73 6.32 4.64
C ARG A 7 10.09 7.01 4.45
N ASP A 8 10.63 7.61 5.50
CA ASP A 8 11.91 8.31 5.43
C ASP A 8 13.08 7.33 5.29
N THR A 9 13.05 6.21 6.01
CA THR A 9 14.04 5.14 5.84
C THR A 9 13.96 4.49 4.45
N ALA A 10 12.76 4.39 3.89
CA ALA A 10 12.55 3.81 2.56
C ALA A 10 13.27 4.61 1.45
N LYS A 11 13.41 5.94 1.60
CA LYS A 11 14.15 6.78 0.64
C LYS A 11 15.62 6.38 0.50
N ALA A 12 16.23 5.87 1.58
CA ALA A 12 17.62 5.47 1.60
C ALA A 12 17.85 4.03 1.10
N GLN A 13 16.82 3.19 1.09
CA GLN A 13 16.95 1.74 0.83
C GLN A 13 16.31 1.29 -0.48
N LEU A 14 15.36 2.06 -1.03
CA LEU A 14 14.62 1.68 -2.24
C LEU A 14 15.20 2.35 -3.50
N PRO A 15 15.16 1.65 -4.66
CA PRO A 15 15.52 2.26 -5.94
C PRO A 15 14.71 3.52 -6.24
N LEU A 16 15.35 4.52 -6.86
CA LEU A 16 14.72 5.81 -7.15
C LEU A 16 13.45 5.68 -7.99
N MET A 17 13.46 4.83 -9.03
CA MET A 17 12.27 4.61 -9.87
C MET A 17 11.07 4.08 -9.05
N LEU A 18 11.32 3.18 -8.08
CA LEU A 18 10.28 2.66 -7.21
C LEU A 18 9.74 3.76 -6.27
N LEU A 19 10.62 4.63 -5.77
CA LEU A 19 10.22 5.76 -4.92
C LEU A 19 9.37 6.78 -5.69
N SER A 20 9.70 7.08 -6.96
CA SER A 20 8.88 7.95 -7.81
C SER A 20 7.48 7.38 -8.01
N PHE A 21 7.40 6.11 -8.41
CA PHE A 21 6.11 5.41 -8.56
C PHE A 21 5.26 5.47 -7.28
N MET A 22 5.84 5.17 -6.11
CA MET A 22 5.13 5.21 -4.83
C MET A 22 4.68 6.63 -4.43
N SER A 23 5.36 7.67 -4.92
CA SER A 23 5.04 9.07 -4.62
C SER A 23 3.96 9.64 -5.53
N GLU A 24 3.91 9.17 -6.77
CA GLU A 24 2.91 9.58 -7.77
C GLU A 24 1.61 8.78 -7.68
N SER A 25 1.68 7.56 -7.15
CA SER A 25 0.51 6.70 -6.96
C SER A 25 -0.54 7.37 -6.07
N ARG A 26 -1.74 7.59 -6.63
CA ARG A 26 -2.87 8.13 -5.87
C ARG A 26 -3.34 7.12 -4.84
N ARG A 27 -3.50 7.58 -3.59
CA ARG A 27 -4.17 6.81 -2.55
C ARG A 27 -5.67 6.82 -2.83
N MET A 28 -6.29 5.64 -2.83
CA MET A 28 -7.74 5.53 -2.83
C MET A 28 -8.27 5.61 -1.39
N ASP A 29 -9.37 6.33 -1.21
CA ASP A 29 -10.04 6.41 0.08
C ASP A 29 -10.81 5.12 0.38
N ASN A 30 -10.50 4.48 1.50
CA ASN A 30 -11.09 3.19 1.87
C ASN A 30 -12.58 3.29 2.20
N THR A 31 -13.06 4.44 2.66
CA THR A 31 -14.48 4.66 2.92
C THR A 31 -15.21 4.62 1.59
N ARG A 32 -14.77 5.40 0.60
CA ARG A 32 -15.40 5.44 -0.73
C ARG A 32 -15.41 4.08 -1.42
N LEU A 33 -14.31 3.34 -1.37
CA LEU A 33 -14.25 1.98 -1.94
C LEU A 33 -15.30 1.04 -1.34
N LYS A 34 -15.55 1.15 -0.04
CA LYS A 34 -16.50 0.28 0.68
C LYS A 34 -17.94 0.75 0.57
N THR A 35 -18.18 2.06 0.55
CA THR A 35 -19.53 2.63 0.59
C THR A 35 -20.10 2.87 -0.80
N GLU A 36 -19.32 3.47 -1.70
CA GLU A 36 -19.75 3.81 -3.06
C GLU A 36 -19.62 2.60 -3.98
N LEU A 37 -18.42 2.01 -4.04
CA LEU A 37 -18.13 0.90 -4.96
C LEU A 37 -18.47 -0.47 -4.37
N ARG A 38 -18.80 -0.54 -3.08
CA ARG A 38 -19.19 -1.77 -2.34
C ARG A 38 -18.20 -2.94 -2.53
N VAL A 39 -16.91 -2.62 -2.58
CA VAL A 39 -15.86 -3.62 -2.79
C VAL A 39 -15.74 -4.54 -1.58
N ALA A 40 -15.86 -5.85 -1.81
CA ALA A 40 -15.52 -6.89 -0.85
C ALA A 40 -14.02 -7.24 -0.95
N LEU A 41 -13.23 -6.86 0.07
CA LEU A 41 -11.79 -7.11 0.08
C LEU A 41 -11.49 -8.58 0.42
N ARG A 42 -10.87 -9.31 -0.51
CA ARG A 42 -10.34 -10.66 -0.23
C ARG A 42 -9.25 -10.65 0.86
N TYR A 43 -8.50 -9.55 0.95
CA TYR A 43 -7.48 -9.32 1.98
C TYR A 43 -7.75 -7.99 2.68
N ALA A 44 -8.58 -8.01 3.73
CA ALA A 44 -9.00 -6.80 4.45
C ALA A 44 -7.86 -6.14 5.24
N THR A 45 -6.80 -6.89 5.54
CA THR A 45 -5.60 -6.39 6.22
C THR A 45 -4.34 -6.71 5.43
N VAL A 46 -3.32 -5.86 5.58
CA VAL A 46 -1.99 -6.08 4.99
C VAL A 46 -1.40 -7.43 5.43
N ALA A 47 -1.66 -7.85 6.67
CA ALA A 47 -1.17 -9.13 7.19
C ALA A 47 -1.84 -10.35 6.53
N GLN A 48 -3.08 -10.24 6.03
CA GLN A 48 -3.70 -11.30 5.26
C GLN A 48 -3.09 -11.40 3.85
N GLY A 49 -2.86 -10.27 3.17
CA GLY A 49 -2.28 -10.27 1.83
C GLY A 49 -0.83 -10.74 1.76
N LEU A 50 -0.04 -10.55 2.83
CA LEU A 50 1.36 -10.99 2.91
C LEU A 50 1.56 -12.43 3.41
N ARG A 51 0.47 -13.16 3.69
CA ARG A 51 0.49 -14.56 4.14
C ARG A 51 0.35 -15.57 3.00
N GLY A 52 0.07 -15.10 1.79
CA GLY A 52 -0.01 -15.93 0.57
C GLY A 52 1.35 -16.35 0.06
#